data_AF-V2XLG3-F1
#
_entry.id   AF-V2XLG3-F1
#
_cell.length_a   1.000
_cell.length_b   1.000
_cell.length_c   1.000
_cell.angle_alpha   90.00
_cell.angle_beta   90.00
_cell.angle_gamma   90.00
#
_symmetry.space_group_name_H-M   'P 1'
#
loop_
_entity.id
_entity.type
_entity.pdbx_description
1 polymer ?
#
loop_
_entity_poly.entity_id
_entity_poly.type
_entity_poly.pdbx_seq_one_letter_code
_entity_poly.pdbx_strand_id
1 'polypeptide(L)'
;MALRVKYKTDSITRNKNNQNRRVFMEKQKKLPMLLSVILLALSLCLTFGVKFVFHACPMMGHEMGKVMPCHWAERAVFTTGVVLVVMSLLLFVFKNKGEKAAISACMVPVTIAAMLFPQTIINLCMKPDMMCRTHMRPGVIGVTAVLIVVECISIIINLKKDK
;
A
#
# COMPACT_ATOMS: atom_id res chain seq x y z
N MET A 1 18.24 5.67 -57.03
CA MET A 1 17.36 4.68 -56.35
C MET A 1 17.66 4.54 -54.85
N ALA A 2 18.93 4.54 -54.43
CA ALA A 2 19.35 4.35 -53.03
C ALA A 2 18.79 5.37 -52.00
N LEU A 3 18.62 6.65 -52.37
CA LEU A 3 18.11 7.68 -51.45
C LEU A 3 16.64 7.47 -51.04
N ARG A 4 15.82 6.92 -51.95
CA ARG A 4 14.40 6.65 -51.69
C ARG A 4 14.20 5.48 -50.73
N VAL A 5 15.11 4.50 -50.78
CA VAL A 5 15.12 3.36 -49.85
C VAL A 5 15.46 3.84 -48.44
N LYS A 6 16.53 4.63 -48.28
CA LYS A 6 16.96 5.15 -46.97
C LYS A 6 15.89 6.01 -46.28
N TYR A 7 15.21 6.87 -47.04
CA TYR A 7 14.10 7.68 -46.51
C TYR A 7 12.93 6.81 -46.02
N LYS A 8 12.59 5.75 -46.75
CA LYS A 8 11.49 4.85 -46.39
C LYS A 8 11.83 4.05 -45.12
N THR A 9 13.05 3.54 -44.96
CA THR A 9 13.48 2.85 -43.74
C THR A 9 13.47 3.77 -42.53
N ASP A 10 13.94 5.01 -42.67
CA ASP A 10 13.97 6.00 -41.57
C ASP A 10 12.55 6.35 -41.09
N SER A 11 11.62 6.55 -42.03
CA SER A 11 10.21 6.86 -41.72
C SER A 11 9.48 5.74 -40.98
N ILE A 12 9.72 4.47 -41.34
CA ILE A 12 9.13 3.30 -40.67
C ILE A 12 9.69 3.16 -39.25
N THR A 13 11.00 3.35 -39.09
CA THR A 13 11.66 3.26 -37.78
C THR A 13 11.20 4.37 -36.84
N ARG A 14 11.04 5.60 -37.36
CA ARG A 14 10.53 6.75 -36.58
C ARG A 14 9.08 6.56 -36.15
N ASN A 15 8.23 5.98 -37.00
CA ASN A 15 6.83 5.68 -36.68
C ASN A 15 6.72 4.61 -35.57
N LYS A 16 7.43 3.48 -35.71
CA LYS A 16 7.48 2.43 -34.67
C LYS A 16 7.93 2.98 -33.32
N ASN A 17 8.95 3.84 -33.30
CA ASN A 17 9.46 4.42 -32.06
C ASN A 17 8.46 5.40 -31.40
N ASN A 18 7.71 6.16 -32.21
CA ASN A 18 6.65 7.04 -31.71
C ASN A 18 5.43 6.27 -31.20
N GLN A 19 5.04 5.17 -31.87
CA GLN A 19 3.98 4.28 -31.41
C GLN A 19 4.36 3.61 -30.09
N ASN A 20 5.59 3.09 -29.97
CA ASN A 20 6.08 2.48 -28.73
C ASN A 20 6.16 3.50 -27.57
N ARG A 21 6.55 4.75 -27.86
CA ARG A 21 6.49 5.85 -26.88
C ARG A 21 5.06 6.18 -26.45
N ARG A 22 4.09 6.20 -27.36
CA ARG A 22 2.68 6.46 -27.00
C ARG A 22 2.12 5.36 -26.10
N VAL A 23 2.40 4.09 -26.41
CA VAL A 23 1.98 2.95 -25.57
C VAL A 23 2.66 3.02 -24.20
N PHE A 24 3.96 3.32 -24.14
CA PHE A 24 4.68 3.51 -22.87
C PHE A 24 4.10 4.67 -22.03
N MET A 25 3.77 5.80 -22.65
CA MET A 25 3.16 6.97 -22.00
C MET A 25 1.74 6.68 -21.47
N GLU A 26 0.95 5.90 -22.20
CA GLU A 26 -0.40 5.45 -21.80
C GLU A 26 -0.31 4.55 -20.57
N LYS A 27 0.57 3.53 -20.63
CA LYS A 27 0.88 2.63 -19.50
C LYS A 27 1.38 3.42 -18.28
N GLN A 28 2.24 4.42 -18.51
CA GLN A 28 2.80 5.31 -17.49
C GLN A 28 1.79 6.27 -16.84
N LYS A 29 0.64 6.55 -17.47
CA LYS A 29 -0.47 7.31 -16.84
C LYS A 29 -1.40 6.39 -16.05
N LYS A 30 -1.62 5.17 -16.54
CA LYS A 30 -2.50 4.19 -15.90
C LYS A 30 -1.86 3.50 -14.69
N LEU A 31 -0.55 3.23 -14.71
CA LEU A 31 0.18 2.59 -13.59
C LEU A 31 0.03 3.31 -12.23
N PRO A 32 0.28 4.63 -12.11
CA PRO A 32 0.13 5.33 -10.83
C PRO A 32 -1.34 5.50 -10.41
N MET A 33 -2.30 5.30 -11.31
CA MET A 33 -3.72 5.29 -10.98
C MET A 33 -4.14 3.90 -10.48
N LEU A 34 -3.69 2.83 -11.14
CA LEU A 34 -3.91 1.45 -10.71
C LEU A 34 -3.26 1.17 -9.35
N LEU A 35 -2.03 1.65 -9.11
CA LEU A 35 -1.37 1.51 -7.82
C LEU A 35 -2.16 2.20 -6.70
N SER A 36 -2.69 3.40 -6.93
CA SER A 36 -3.56 4.08 -5.95
C SER A 36 -4.83 3.28 -5.65
N VAL A 37 -5.46 2.68 -6.67
CA VAL A 37 -6.65 1.83 -6.47
C VAL A 37 -6.30 0.57 -5.69
N ILE A 38 -5.17 -0.07 -5.98
CA ILE A 38 -4.70 -1.26 -5.27
C ILE A 38 -4.35 -0.92 -3.81
N LEU A 39 -3.64 0.19 -3.56
CA LEU A 39 -3.34 0.70 -2.22
C LEU A 39 -4.62 0.97 -1.43
N LEU A 40 -5.61 1.60 -2.05
CA LEU A 40 -6.91 1.85 -1.42
C LEU A 40 -7.63 0.54 -1.07
N ALA A 41 -7.65 -0.42 -2.00
CA ALA A 41 -8.27 -1.73 -1.76
C ALA A 41 -7.55 -2.51 -0.65
N LEU A 42 -6.22 -2.52 -0.62
CA LEU A 42 -5.42 -3.14 0.44
C LEU A 42 -5.63 -2.45 1.79
N SER A 43 -5.70 -1.11 1.81
CA SER A 43 -5.94 -0.34 3.03
C SER A 43 -7.33 -0.62 3.63
N LEU A 44 -8.36 -0.70 2.77
CA LEU A 44 -9.70 -1.14 3.17
C LEU A 44 -9.65 -2.58 3.69
N CYS A 45 -8.99 -3.49 2.97
CA CYS A 45 -8.86 -4.87 3.40
C CYS A 45 -8.18 -4.97 4.77
N LEU A 46 -7.18 -4.13 5.06
CA LEU A 46 -6.53 -4.07 6.37
C LEU A 46 -7.50 -3.56 7.45
N THR A 47 -8.24 -2.48 7.20
CA THR A 47 -9.21 -1.93 8.17
C THR A 47 -10.36 -2.89 8.46
N PHE A 48 -10.95 -3.46 7.42
CA PHE A 48 -12.02 -4.46 7.53
C PHE A 48 -11.49 -5.78 8.10
N GLY A 49 -10.30 -6.22 7.71
CA GLY A 49 -9.67 -7.44 8.22
C GLY A 49 -9.44 -7.38 9.72
N VAL A 50 -8.99 -6.23 10.24
CA VAL A 50 -8.84 -6.00 11.68
C VAL A 50 -10.18 -6.06 12.43
N LYS A 51 -11.26 -5.56 11.82
CA LYS A 51 -12.60 -5.59 12.45
C LYS A 51 -13.33 -6.92 12.34
N PHE A 52 -13.22 -7.62 11.22
CA PHE A 52 -14.01 -8.81 10.92
C PHE A 52 -13.26 -10.13 11.14
N VAL A 53 -11.98 -10.18 10.79
CA VAL A 53 -11.17 -11.42 10.81
C VAL A 53 -10.38 -11.54 12.11
N PHE A 54 -9.97 -10.40 12.68
CA PHE A 54 -9.17 -10.33 13.91
C PHE A 54 -9.99 -9.81 15.08
N HIS A 55 -11.12 -10.45 15.38
CA HIS A 55 -11.82 -10.16 16.64
C HIS A 55 -10.80 -10.34 17.78
N ALA A 56 -10.44 -9.24 18.45
CA ALA A 56 -9.75 -9.35 19.72
C ALA A 56 -10.64 -10.17 20.65
N CYS A 57 -10.02 -10.91 21.58
CA CYS A 57 -10.77 -11.68 22.57
C CYS A 57 -11.96 -10.87 23.10
N PRO A 58 -13.17 -11.48 23.21
CA PRO A 58 -14.29 -10.80 23.82
C PRO A 58 -13.84 -10.26 25.18
N MET A 59 -14.47 -9.18 25.62
CA MET A 59 -14.23 -8.52 26.90
C MET A 59 -14.65 -9.45 28.06
N MET A 60 -14.10 -10.65 28.14
CA MET A 60 -14.19 -11.54 29.30
C MET A 60 -13.19 -11.00 30.31
N GLY A 61 -13.57 -9.87 30.91
CA GLY A 61 -13.05 -9.47 32.19
C GLY A 61 -13.48 -10.51 33.21
N HIS A 62 -12.67 -11.56 33.39
CA HIS A 62 -12.75 -12.37 34.61
C HIS A 62 -12.35 -11.53 35.85
N GLU A 63 -11.86 -10.30 35.65
CA GLU A 63 -11.56 -9.35 36.70
C GLU A 63 -12.05 -7.95 36.26
N MET A 64 -13.21 -7.58 36.79
CA MET A 64 -13.75 -6.22 36.97
C MET A 64 -13.03 -5.10 36.17
N GLY A 65 -13.44 -4.87 34.93
CA GLY A 65 -13.21 -3.58 34.23
C GLY A 65 -11.84 -3.34 33.58
N LYS A 66 -10.91 -4.31 33.54
CA LYS A 66 -9.60 -4.09 32.89
C LYS A 66 -9.64 -4.35 31.38
N VAL A 67 -9.52 -3.30 30.58
CA VAL A 67 -9.35 -3.40 29.12
C VAL A 67 -8.00 -4.07 28.82
N MET A 68 -8.03 -5.21 28.12
CA MET A 68 -6.81 -5.93 27.77
C MET A 68 -5.97 -5.15 26.74
N PRO A 69 -4.61 -5.25 26.78
CA PRO A 69 -3.73 -4.57 25.84
C PRO A 69 -4.02 -4.93 24.37
N CYS A 70 -4.53 -6.14 24.10
CA CYS A 70 -4.93 -6.55 22.76
C CYS A 70 -6.03 -5.67 22.13
N HIS A 71 -6.94 -5.13 22.94
CA HIS A 71 -7.97 -4.22 22.43
C HIS A 71 -7.38 -2.89 21.98
N TRP A 72 -6.36 -2.40 22.69
CA TRP A 72 -5.61 -1.20 22.30
C TRP A 72 -4.77 -1.43 21.05
N ALA A 73 -4.21 -2.64 20.87
CA ALA A 73 -3.52 -3.01 19.64
C ALA A 73 -4.47 -3.01 18.44
N GLU A 74 -5.64 -3.63 18.58
CA GLU A 74 -6.67 -3.62 17.52
C GLU A 74 -7.06 -2.18 17.16
N ARG A 75 -7.34 -1.34 18.16
CA ARG A 75 -7.67 0.08 17.93
C ARG A 75 -6.54 0.85 17.25
N ALA A 76 -5.28 0.61 17.63
CA ALA A 76 -4.14 1.27 17.02
C ALA A 76 -3.99 0.89 15.54
N VAL A 77 -4.05 -0.41 15.22
CA VAL A 77 -3.96 -0.90 13.83
C VAL A 77 -5.17 -0.46 13.00
N PHE A 78 -6.36 -0.44 13.60
CA PHE A 78 -7.55 0.08 12.93
C PHE A 78 -7.37 1.57 12.58
N THR A 79 -6.86 2.37 13.52
CA THR A 79 -6.61 3.79 13.30
C THR A 79 -5.56 4.02 12.21
N THR A 80 -4.45 3.25 12.20
CA THR A 80 -3.45 3.38 11.12
C THR A 80 -4.00 2.95 9.77
N GLY A 81 -4.83 1.91 9.72
CA GLY A 81 -5.52 1.51 8.50
C GLY A 81 -6.44 2.61 7.97
N VAL A 82 -7.20 3.30 8.82
CA VAL A 82 -8.03 4.46 8.42
C VAL A 82 -7.16 5.58 7.86
N VAL A 83 -6.02 5.88 8.50
CA VAL A 83 -5.07 6.90 7.99
C VAL A 83 -4.55 6.52 6.60
N LEU A 84 -4.23 5.25 6.36
CA LEU A 84 -3.80 4.77 5.04
C LEU A 84 -4.90 4.91 3.98
N VAL A 85 -6.17 4.71 4.34
CA VAL A 85 -7.31 4.97 3.44
C VAL A 85 -7.40 6.45 3.06
N VAL A 86 -7.29 7.35 4.04
CA VAL A 86 -7.32 8.81 3.79
C VAL A 86 -6.16 9.23 2.89
N MET A 87 -4.96 8.73 3.16
CA MET A 87 -3.78 9.01 2.32
C MET A 87 -3.96 8.42 0.91
N SER A 88 -4.58 7.24 0.76
CA SER A 88 -4.90 6.64 -0.54
C SER A 88 -5.91 7.46 -1.35
N LEU A 89 -6.89 8.08 -0.67
CA LEU A 89 -7.82 9.03 -1.27
C LEU A 89 -7.10 10.31 -1.74
N LEU A 90 -6.16 10.82 -0.95
CA LEU A 90 -5.32 11.96 -1.34
C LEU A 90 -4.51 11.65 -2.62
N LEU A 91 -3.93 10.45 -2.71
CA LEU A 91 -3.27 9.94 -3.93
C LEU A 91 -4.20 9.89 -5.17
N PHE A 92 -5.52 9.77 -4.96
CA PHE A 92 -6.51 9.79 -6.04
C PHE A 92 -6.84 11.23 -6.50
N VAL A 93 -6.92 12.18 -5.56
CA VAL A 93 -7.19 13.60 -5.82
C VAL A 93 -5.99 14.27 -6.50
N PHE A 94 -4.77 14.03 -6.01
CA PHE A 94 -3.57 14.65 -6.56
C PHE A 94 -3.08 13.91 -7.81
N LYS A 95 -3.10 14.59 -8.96
CA LYS A 95 -2.62 14.06 -10.25
C LYS A 95 -1.14 14.37 -10.53
N ASN A 96 -0.52 15.22 -9.71
CA ASN A 96 0.87 15.62 -9.91
C ASN A 96 1.83 14.52 -9.46
N LYS A 97 2.87 14.27 -10.26
CA LYS A 97 3.81 13.16 -10.04
C LYS A 97 4.64 13.35 -8.76
N GLY A 98 5.09 14.58 -8.49
CA GLY A 98 5.86 14.91 -7.29
C GLY A 98 5.06 14.71 -6.00
N GLU A 99 3.79 15.15 -5.98
CA GLU A 99 2.91 14.97 -4.82
C GLU A 99 2.62 13.50 -4.57
N LYS A 100 2.41 12.69 -5.62
CA LYS A 100 2.26 11.23 -5.47
C LYS A 100 3.50 10.57 -4.88
N ALA A 101 4.70 11.01 -5.25
CA ALA A 101 5.94 10.50 -4.68
C ALA A 101 6.05 10.84 -3.20
N ALA A 102 5.75 12.09 -2.83
CA ALA A 102 5.78 12.56 -1.44
C ALA A 102 4.78 11.78 -0.57
N ILE A 103 3.52 11.64 -1.01
CA ILE A 103 2.50 10.91 -0.25
C ILE A 103 2.90 9.44 -0.09
N SER A 104 3.43 8.80 -1.15
CA SER A 104 3.89 7.41 -1.06
C SER A 104 5.08 7.27 -0.10
N ALA A 105 5.98 8.24 -0.04
CA ALA A 105 7.08 8.26 0.92
C ALA A 105 6.58 8.44 2.37
N CYS A 106 5.52 9.24 2.60
CA CYS A 106 4.89 9.40 3.90
C CYS A 106 4.12 8.15 4.36
N MET A 107 3.63 7.32 3.44
CA MET A 107 2.93 6.09 3.82
C MET A 107 3.85 4.99 4.35
N VAL A 108 5.08 4.88 3.84
CA VAL A 108 6.07 3.87 4.28
C VAL A 108 6.30 3.85 5.80
N PRO A 109 6.57 4.98 6.49
CA PRO A 109 6.70 4.95 7.95
C PRO A 109 5.39 4.60 8.66
N VAL A 110 4.22 4.93 8.07
CA VAL A 110 2.90 4.58 8.65
C VAL A 110 2.64 3.08 8.54
N THR A 111 2.99 2.44 7.43
CA THR A 111 2.87 0.98 7.26
C THR A 111 3.86 0.22 8.15
N ILE A 112 5.08 0.73 8.30
CA ILE A 112 6.06 0.19 9.25
C ILE A 112 5.54 0.30 10.69
N ALA A 113 4.97 1.46 11.07
CA ALA A 113 4.36 1.62 12.38
C ALA A 113 3.20 0.63 12.59
N ALA A 114 2.32 0.46 11.58
CA ALA A 114 1.24 -0.53 11.58
C ALA A 114 1.75 -1.96 11.86
N MET A 115 2.88 -2.34 11.27
CA MET A 115 3.52 -3.64 11.48
C MET A 115 4.12 -3.78 12.89
N LEU A 116 4.64 -2.69 13.46
CA LEU A 116 5.34 -2.69 14.75
C LEU A 116 4.39 -2.77 15.96
N PHE A 117 3.16 -2.27 15.83
CA PHE A 117 2.15 -2.32 16.91
C PHE A 117 1.91 -3.72 17.47
N PRO A 118 1.59 -4.76 16.65
CA PRO A 118 1.35 -6.12 17.15
C PRO A 118 2.63 -6.91 17.49
N GLN A 119 3.82 -6.30 17.34
CA GLN A 119 5.11 -6.98 17.48
C GLN A 119 5.89 -6.54 18.72
N THR A 120 6.00 -5.23 18.96
CA THR A 120 6.90 -4.69 19.99
C THR A 120 6.26 -3.60 20.85
N ILE A 121 5.35 -2.79 20.28
CA ILE A 121 4.77 -1.65 21.04
C ILE A 121 3.71 -2.12 22.02
N ILE A 122 2.90 -3.10 21.62
CA ILE A 122 1.83 -3.63 22.48
C ILE A 122 2.04 -5.13 22.65
N ASN A 123 2.31 -5.54 23.88
CA ASN A 123 2.43 -6.95 24.22
C ASN A 123 1.08 -7.64 24.03
N LEU A 124 0.98 -8.48 23.00
CA LEU A 124 -0.13 -9.39 22.79
C LEU A 124 -0.14 -10.48 23.88
N CYS A 125 -1.29 -11.14 24.02
CA CYS A 125 -1.45 -12.25 24.95
C CYS A 125 -0.33 -13.30 24.81
N MET A 126 0.18 -13.75 25.96
CA MET A 126 1.37 -14.60 26.07
C MET A 126 1.14 -16.05 25.62
N LYS A 127 -0.13 -16.52 25.59
CA LYS A 127 -0.46 -17.87 25.16
C LYS A 127 -0.50 -17.99 23.62
N PRO A 128 0.10 -19.05 23.04
CA PRO A 128 0.18 -19.23 21.59
C PRO A 128 -1.15 -19.57 20.91
N ASP A 129 -2.10 -20.22 21.60
CA ASP A 129 -3.38 -20.65 21.02
C ASP A 129 -4.47 -19.56 20.95
N MET A 130 -4.14 -18.32 21.32
CA MET A 130 -5.11 -17.23 21.29
C MET A 130 -5.22 -16.60 19.90
N MET A 131 -6.45 -16.24 19.50
CA MET A 131 -6.76 -15.69 18.17
C MET A 131 -5.91 -14.46 17.81
N CYS A 132 -5.54 -13.62 18.78
CA CYS A 132 -4.65 -12.47 18.56
C CYS A 132 -3.27 -12.88 18.02
N ARG A 133 -2.70 -14.00 18.45
CA ARG A 133 -1.37 -14.44 18.02
C ARG A 133 -1.43 -15.25 16.73
N THR A 134 -2.48 -16.05 16.57
CA THR A 134 -2.65 -16.96 15.43
C THR A 134 -3.22 -16.28 14.19
N HIS A 135 -4.09 -15.28 14.35
CA HIS A 135 -4.74 -14.61 13.23
C HIS A 135 -4.25 -13.17 13.06
N MET A 136 -4.37 -12.33 14.10
CA MET A 136 -4.07 -10.89 13.98
C MET A 136 -2.61 -10.64 13.62
N ARG A 137 -1.66 -11.29 14.29
CA ARG A 137 -0.24 -11.09 14.04
C ARG A 137 0.20 -11.46 12.62
N PRO A 138 -0.03 -12.69 12.10
CA PRO A 138 0.36 -13.02 10.73
C PRO A 138 -0.46 -12.27 9.69
N GLY A 139 -1.73 -11.95 9.99
CA GLY A 139 -2.60 -11.20 9.10
C GLY A 139 -2.12 -9.77 8.87
N VAL A 140 -1.84 -9.03 9.96
CA VAL A 140 -1.32 -7.66 9.85
C VAL A 140 0.03 -7.66 9.14
N ILE A 141 0.96 -8.54 9.54
CA ILE A 141 2.28 -8.65 8.89
C ILE A 141 2.15 -8.95 7.40
N GLY A 142 1.26 -9.88 7.02
CA GLY A 142 1.04 -10.24 5.62
C GLY A 142 0.55 -9.05 4.80
N VAL A 143 -0.46 -8.31 5.28
CA VAL A 143 -1.01 -7.17 4.54
C VAL A 143 -0.04 -5.99 4.53
N THR A 144 0.64 -5.68 5.65
CA THR A 144 1.62 -4.59 5.70
C THR A 144 2.84 -4.89 4.83
N ALA A 145 3.29 -6.14 4.75
CA ALA A 145 4.39 -6.52 3.86
C ALA A 145 4.03 -6.28 2.38
N VAL A 146 2.81 -6.64 1.97
CA VAL A 146 2.33 -6.38 0.60
C VAL A 146 2.20 -4.88 0.36
N LEU A 147 1.67 -4.11 1.31
CA LEU A 147 1.56 -2.65 1.22
C LEU A 147 2.93 -2.00 1.01
N ILE A 148 3.94 -2.37 1.81
CA ILE A 148 5.30 -1.84 1.69
C ILE A 148 5.88 -2.11 0.29
N VAL A 149 5.71 -3.33 -0.26
CA VAL A 149 6.18 -3.66 -1.61
C VAL A 149 5.53 -2.75 -2.66
N VAL A 150 4.22 -2.52 -2.56
CA VAL A 150 3.47 -1.65 -3.48
C VAL A 150 3.91 -0.19 -3.35
N GLU A 151 4.16 0.29 -2.13
CA GLU A 151 4.68 1.64 -1.84
C GLU A 151 6.08 1.83 -2.42
N CYS A 152 6.99 0.87 -2.21
CA CYS A 152 8.33 0.91 -2.78
C CYS A 152 8.30 0.97 -4.31
N ILE A 153 7.47 0.15 -4.96
CA ILE A 153 7.29 0.17 -6.42
C ILE A 153 6.76 1.54 -6.87
N SER A 154 5.78 2.10 -6.15
CA SER A 154 5.20 3.41 -6.44
C SER A 154 6.23 4.53 -6.35
N ILE A 155 7.08 4.52 -5.31
CA ILE A 155 8.18 5.47 -5.12
C ILE A 155 9.19 5.36 -6.27
N ILE A 156 9.63 4.15 -6.60
CA ILE A 156 10.61 3.91 -7.68
C ILE A 156 10.07 4.42 -9.01
N ILE A 157 8.81 4.14 -9.35
CA ILE A 157 8.20 4.58 -10.62
C ILE A 157 8.08 6.10 -10.68
N ASN A 158 7.69 6.75 -9.57
CA ASN A 158 7.55 8.20 -9.56
C ASN A 158 8.91 8.92 -9.59
N LEU A 159 9.93 8.41 -8.88
CA LEU A 159 11.31 8.95 -8.92
C LEU A 159 11.97 8.81 -10.29
N LYS A 160 11.78 7.67 -10.97
CA LYS A 160 12.40 7.42 -12.29
C LYS A 160 11.85 8.31 -13.41
N LYS A 161 10.74 8.98 -13.16
CA LYS A 161 10.02 9.83 -14.12
C LYS A 161 10.32 11.31 -13.95
N ASP A 162 11.05 11.66 -12.89
CA ASP A 162 11.54 13.01 -12.59
C ASP A 162 12.94 13.28 -13.19
N LYS A 163 13.58 12.26 -13.77
CA LYS A 163 14.75 12.38 -14.67
C LYS A 163 14.34 12.11 -16.12
#